data_AF-A0A183DZ98-F1
#
_entry.id   AF-A0A183DZ98-F1
#
_cell.length_a   1.000
_cell.length_b   1.000
_cell.length_c   1.000
_cell.angle_alpha   90.00
_cell.angle_beta   90.00
_cell.angle_gamma   90.00
#
_symmetry.space_group_name_H-M   'P 1'
#
loop_
_entity.id
_entity.type
_entity.pdbx_description
1 polymer ?
#
loop_
_entity_poly.entity_id
_entity_poly.type
_entity_poly.pdbx_seq_one_letter_code
_entity_poly.pdbx_strand_id
1 'polypeptide(L)'
;MLQGVPHNISTSLLQLYCCSIRSSRNARMFGKSEKFVTGILAAIVDGAMDASVVARLMEMLFFIIKFRNRAIMSLLESQNIFSVLLRVFDEHFKQRFVAPAHLEICAFAVTSLSNLARLRRHREHLVSADAQKVFQSAMLIICKDVESVENLSPLTTSFAVEFQVKVVSGLLSF
;
A
#
# COMPACT_ATOMS: atom_id res chain seq x y z
N MET A 1 -22.08 -6.08 -17.00
CA MET A 1 -22.83 -5.82 -15.76
C MET A 1 -21.88 -5.93 -14.57
N LEU A 2 -21.30 -4.80 -14.14
CA LEU A 2 -20.53 -4.66 -12.91
C LEU A 2 -21.50 -4.16 -11.82
N GLN A 3 -22.28 -5.06 -11.21
CA GLN A 3 -23.07 -4.69 -10.03
C GLN A 3 -22.19 -4.85 -8.80
N GLY A 4 -21.56 -3.78 -8.31
CA GLY A 4 -20.93 -3.82 -6.99
C GLY A 4 -19.91 -2.75 -6.66
N VAL A 5 -19.34 -2.06 -7.65
CA VAL A 5 -18.43 -0.92 -7.42
C VAL A 5 -18.94 0.24 -8.27
N PRO A 6 -19.46 1.33 -7.66
CA PRO A 6 -19.98 2.47 -8.42
C PRO A 6 -18.86 3.08 -9.27
N HIS A 7 -19.08 3.24 -10.57
CA HIS A 7 -18.15 3.93 -11.49
C HIS A 7 -17.95 5.44 -11.19
N ASN A 8 -18.52 5.94 -10.09
CA ASN A 8 -18.26 7.25 -9.50
C ASN A 8 -18.53 7.16 -8.00
N ILE A 9 -17.61 6.59 -7.22
CA ILE A 9 -17.72 6.69 -5.76
C ILE A 9 -17.33 8.12 -5.38
N SER A 10 -18.29 8.89 -4.86
CA SER A 10 -18.01 10.21 -4.29
C SER A 10 -16.89 10.10 -3.25
N THR A 11 -15.93 11.02 -3.28
CA THR A 11 -14.81 11.08 -2.31
C THR A 11 -15.31 11.06 -0.86
N SER A 12 -16.48 11.64 -0.59
CA SER A 12 -17.12 11.61 0.73
C SER A 12 -17.54 10.20 1.17
N LEU A 13 -18.02 9.37 0.24
CA LEU A 13 -18.36 7.96 0.52
C LEU A 13 -17.09 7.13 0.78
N LEU A 14 -16.03 7.33 0.00
CA LEU A 14 -14.73 6.68 0.26
C LEU A 14 -14.19 7.05 1.64
N GLN A 15 -14.26 8.33 2.00
CA GLN A 15 -13.83 8.80 3.31
C GLN A 15 -14.65 8.15 4.44
N LEU A 16 -15.97 8.03 4.26
CA LEU A 16 -16.85 7.36 5.23
C LEU A 16 -16.49 5.87 5.39
N TYR A 17 -16.21 5.18 4.29
CA TYR A 17 -15.74 3.79 4.34
C TYR A 17 -14.40 3.66 5.07
N CYS A 18 -13.44 4.55 4.80
CA CYS A 18 -12.17 4.60 5.53
C CYS A 18 -12.38 4.84 7.03
N CYS A 19 -13.23 5.80 7.42
CA CYS A 19 -13.57 6.03 8.82
C CYS A 19 -14.19 4.78 9.47
N SER A 20 -15.09 4.11 8.75
CA SER A 20 -15.80 2.93 9.24
C SER A 20 -14.86 1.74 9.44
N ILE A 21 -13.94 1.51 8.51
CA ILE A 21 -13.08 0.31 8.49
C ILE A 21 -11.94 0.36 9.51
N ARG A 22 -11.59 1.54 10.04
CA ARG A 22 -10.54 1.72 11.06
C ARG A 22 -10.75 0.89 12.33
N SER A 23 -11.98 0.48 12.65
CA SER A 23 -12.25 -0.41 13.78
C SER A 23 -11.99 -1.88 13.42
N SER A 24 -11.40 -2.64 14.35
CA SER A 24 -11.08 -4.06 14.12
C SER A 24 -12.30 -4.93 13.83
N ARG A 25 -13.46 -4.57 14.37
CA ARG A 25 -14.74 -5.24 14.11
C ARG A 25 -15.16 -5.01 12.67
N ASN A 26 -15.19 -3.75 12.23
CA ASN A 26 -15.66 -3.41 10.89
C ASN A 26 -14.70 -3.92 9.82
N ALA A 27 -13.38 -3.77 9.98
CA ALA A 27 -12.40 -4.34 9.06
C ALA A 27 -12.61 -5.83 8.82
N ARG A 28 -12.86 -6.59 9.90
CA ARG A 28 -13.14 -8.03 9.81
C ARG A 28 -14.48 -8.32 9.14
N MET A 29 -15.49 -7.47 9.29
CA MET A 29 -16.78 -7.62 8.60
C MET A 29 -16.65 -7.31 7.10
N PHE A 30 -16.09 -6.16 6.74
CA PHE A 30 -15.85 -5.76 5.34
C PHE A 30 -15.01 -6.81 4.62
N GLY A 31 -13.93 -7.23 5.27
CA GLY A 31 -13.03 -8.20 4.69
C GLY A 31 -13.65 -9.57 4.44
N LYS A 32 -14.70 -9.98 5.18
CA LYS A 32 -15.40 -11.26 4.90
C LYS A 32 -16.10 -11.27 3.55
N SER A 33 -16.39 -10.10 2.98
CA SER A 33 -16.99 -10.01 1.66
C SER A 33 -15.91 -10.15 0.59
N GLU A 34 -15.82 -11.34 -0.01
CA GLU A 34 -14.91 -11.59 -1.13
C GLU A 34 -15.10 -10.59 -2.26
N LYS A 35 -16.36 -10.33 -2.65
CA LYS A 35 -16.72 -9.34 -3.67
C LYS A 35 -16.20 -7.93 -3.35
N PHE A 36 -16.23 -7.53 -2.09
CA PHE A 36 -15.72 -6.23 -1.67
C PHE A 36 -14.19 -6.19 -1.80
N VAL A 37 -13.50 -7.22 -1.30
CA VAL A 37 -12.03 -7.29 -1.34
C VAL A 37 -11.51 -7.39 -2.77
N THR A 38 -12.10 -8.25 -3.61
CA THR A 38 -11.71 -8.37 -5.02
C THR A 38 -12.04 -7.11 -5.81
N GLY A 39 -13.16 -6.44 -5.49
CA GLY A 39 -13.50 -5.14 -6.06
C GLY A 39 -12.46 -4.06 -5.74
N ILE A 40 -12.00 -3.99 -4.48
CA ILE A 40 -10.91 -3.07 -4.08
C ILE A 40 -9.63 -3.39 -4.85
N LEU A 41 -9.22 -4.67 -4.91
CA LEU A 41 -8.00 -5.07 -5.59
C LEU A 41 -8.04 -4.76 -7.09
N ALA A 42 -9.15 -5.08 -7.76
CA ALA A 42 -9.35 -4.76 -9.17
C ALA A 42 -9.24 -3.25 -9.42
N ALA A 43 -9.89 -2.44 -8.59
CA ALA A 43 -9.87 -0.98 -8.70
C ALA A 43 -8.47 -0.37 -8.48
N ILE A 44 -7.68 -0.94 -7.55
CA ILE A 44 -6.28 -0.52 -7.33
C ILE A 44 -5.42 -0.87 -8.56
N VAL A 45 -5.66 -2.03 -9.18
CA VAL A 45 -4.85 -2.55 -10.29
C VAL A 45 -5.20 -1.90 -11.64
N ASP A 46 -6.44 -1.44 -11.82
CA ASP A 46 -6.94 -0.89 -13.08
C ASP A 46 -6.15 0.35 -13.56
N GLY A 47 -5.45 1.05 -12.65
CA GLY A 47 -4.50 2.13 -12.99
C GLY A 47 -5.15 3.41 -13.56
N ALA A 48 -6.42 3.36 -13.93
CA ALA A 48 -7.20 4.47 -14.49
C ALA A 48 -7.74 5.44 -13.41
N MET A 49 -7.59 5.12 -12.13
CA MET A 49 -8.11 5.92 -11.02
C MET A 49 -7.14 7.01 -10.56
N ASP A 50 -7.70 8.14 -10.12
CA ASP A 50 -6.96 9.20 -9.43
C ASP A 50 -6.23 8.65 -8.21
N ALA A 51 -4.97 9.07 -8.00
CA ALA A 51 -4.14 8.66 -6.88
C ALA A 51 -4.82 8.90 -5.51
N SER A 52 -5.63 9.95 -5.37
CA SER A 52 -6.41 10.20 -4.15
C SER A 52 -7.45 9.10 -3.86
N VAL A 53 -8.10 8.57 -4.90
CA VAL A 53 -9.03 7.44 -4.79
C VAL A 53 -8.27 6.17 -4.45
N VAL A 54 -7.16 5.90 -5.16
CA VAL A 54 -6.30 4.75 -4.89
C VAL A 54 -5.77 4.77 -3.46
N ALA A 55 -5.41 5.93 -2.91
CA ALA A 55 -4.97 6.09 -1.53
C ALA A 55 -6.04 5.66 -0.51
N ARG A 56 -7.32 5.98 -0.75
CA ARG A 56 -8.43 5.52 0.11
C ARG A 56 -8.68 4.02 -0.02
N LEU A 57 -8.61 3.47 -1.23
CA LEU A 57 -8.74 2.02 -1.44
C LEU A 57 -7.60 1.25 -0.74
N MET A 58 -6.37 1.76 -0.84
CA MET A 58 -5.20 1.23 -0.16
C MET A 58 -5.31 1.33 1.36
N GLU A 59 -5.87 2.40 1.90
CA GLU A 59 -6.18 2.51 3.34
C GLU A 59 -7.15 1.40 3.79
N MET A 60 -8.23 1.18 3.04
CA MET A 60 -9.20 0.12 3.35
C MET A 60 -8.55 -1.26 3.31
N LEU A 61 -7.77 -1.55 2.27
CA LEU A 61 -7.02 -2.79 2.11
C LEU A 61 -6.04 -2.99 3.28
N PHE A 62 -5.32 -1.94 3.67
CA PHE A 62 -4.42 -1.96 4.82
C PHE A 62 -5.13 -2.39 6.10
N PHE A 63 -6.30 -1.83 6.42
CA PHE A 63 -7.02 -2.21 7.64
C PHE A 63 -7.55 -3.65 7.59
N ILE A 64 -7.99 -4.12 6.41
CA ILE A 64 -8.37 -5.51 6.20
C ILE A 64 -7.18 -6.45 6.46
N ILE A 65 -6.00 -6.13 5.91
CA ILE A 65 -4.76 -6.89 6.12
C ILE A 65 -4.32 -6.82 7.58
N LYS A 66 -4.37 -5.65 8.21
CA LYS A 66 -3.95 -5.44 9.61
C LYS A 66 -4.75 -6.31 10.58
N PHE A 67 -6.07 -6.36 10.41
CA PHE A 67 -6.98 -7.06 11.33
C PHE A 67 -7.33 -8.49 10.92
N ARG A 68 -6.55 -9.06 9.98
CA ARG A 68 -6.42 -10.47 9.58
C ARG A 68 -7.59 -11.39 9.94
N ASN A 69 -8.19 -11.97 8.91
CA ASN A 69 -9.07 -13.14 9.03
C ASN A 69 -8.52 -14.25 8.11
N ARG A 70 -8.48 -15.50 8.60
CA ARG A 70 -7.92 -16.65 7.88
C ARG A 70 -8.49 -16.82 6.47
N ALA A 71 -9.80 -16.67 6.30
CA ALA A 71 -10.45 -16.82 4.99
C ALA A 71 -9.98 -15.73 4.01
N ILE A 72 -9.84 -14.49 4.51
CA ILE A 72 -9.37 -13.36 3.72
C ILE A 72 -7.91 -13.53 3.34
N MET A 73 -7.08 -13.99 4.25
CA MET A 73 -5.66 -14.20 3.95
C MET A 73 -5.49 -15.18 2.79
N SER A 74 -6.27 -16.28 2.80
CA SER A 74 -6.27 -17.22 1.67
C SER A 74 -6.73 -16.58 0.36
N LEU A 75 -7.73 -15.70 0.40
CA LEU A 75 -8.18 -14.94 -0.76
C LEU A 75 -7.11 -13.96 -1.26
N LEU A 76 -6.46 -13.22 -0.37
CA LEU A 76 -5.39 -12.29 -0.73
C LEU A 76 -4.19 -13.03 -1.32
N GLU A 77 -3.83 -14.19 -0.74
CA GLU A 77 -2.79 -15.07 -1.27
C GLU A 77 -3.14 -15.55 -2.69
N SER A 78 -4.37 -15.99 -2.95
CA SER A 78 -4.79 -16.42 -4.30
C SER A 78 -4.85 -15.29 -5.34
N GLN A 79 -4.94 -14.05 -4.88
CA GLN A 79 -4.91 -12.84 -5.71
C GLN A 79 -3.50 -12.24 -5.85
N ASN A 80 -2.44 -12.97 -5.48
CA ASN A 80 -1.04 -12.51 -5.57
C ASN A 80 -0.79 -11.16 -4.86
N ILE A 81 -1.36 -10.98 -3.66
CA ILE A 81 -1.32 -9.71 -2.93
C ILE A 81 0.09 -9.10 -2.79
N PHE A 82 1.14 -9.91 -2.66
CA PHE A 82 2.51 -9.43 -2.57
C PHE A 82 2.94 -8.70 -3.84
N SER A 83 2.74 -9.32 -5.00
CA SER A 83 3.07 -8.72 -6.30
C SER A 83 2.24 -7.47 -6.57
N VAL A 84 0.96 -7.48 -6.19
CA VAL A 84 0.09 -6.31 -6.32
C VAL A 84 0.63 -5.13 -5.48
N LEU A 85 0.91 -5.34 -4.20
CA LEU A 85 1.40 -4.30 -3.31
C LEU A 85 2.79 -3.78 -3.72
N LEU A 86 3.68 -4.66 -4.20
CA LEU A 86 5.01 -4.27 -4.69
C LEU A 86 4.93 -3.44 -5.96
N ARG A 87 4.08 -3.84 -6.92
CA ARG A 87 3.89 -3.07 -8.16
C ARG A 87 3.30 -1.69 -7.87
N VAL A 88 2.25 -1.63 -7.06
CA VAL A 88 1.62 -0.36 -6.64
C VAL A 88 2.63 0.53 -5.92
N PHE A 89 3.45 -0.04 -5.05
CA PHE A 89 4.53 0.70 -4.41
C PHE A 89 5.50 1.30 -5.44
N ASP A 90 6.04 0.49 -6.36
CA ASP A 90 7.03 0.94 -7.35
C ASP A 90 6.48 2.04 -8.27
N GLU A 91 5.26 1.87 -8.78
CA GLU A 91 4.59 2.81 -9.67
C GLU A 91 4.35 4.17 -9.00
N HIS A 92 3.84 4.18 -7.76
CA HIS A 92 3.56 5.41 -7.04
C HIS A 92 4.81 6.02 -6.40
N PHE A 93 5.81 5.23 -6.05
CA PHE A 93 7.06 5.73 -5.49
C PHE A 93 7.82 6.61 -6.48
N LYS A 94 7.81 6.25 -7.77
CA LYS A 94 8.38 7.07 -8.85
C LYS A 94 7.71 8.45 -8.97
N GLN A 95 6.45 8.55 -8.55
CA GLN A 95 5.62 9.76 -8.61
C GLN A 95 5.46 10.45 -7.24
N ARG A 96 6.25 10.06 -6.24
CA ARG A 96 6.09 10.48 -4.83
C ARG A 96 6.08 12.00 -4.59
N PHE A 97 6.68 12.78 -5.48
CA PHE A 97 6.72 14.25 -5.38
C PHE A 97 5.64 14.97 -6.21
N VAL A 98 4.82 14.23 -6.97
CA VAL A 98 3.75 14.81 -7.80
C VAL A 98 2.57 15.24 -6.94
N ALA A 99 2.14 14.40 -5.99
CA ALA A 99 1.05 14.71 -5.07
C ALA A 99 1.16 13.89 -3.76
N PRO A 100 0.63 14.40 -2.63
CA PRO A 100 0.69 13.71 -1.34
C PRO A 100 0.10 12.29 -1.36
N ALA A 101 -0.92 12.05 -2.19
CA ALA A 101 -1.58 10.76 -2.32
C ALA A 101 -0.62 9.62 -2.70
N HIS A 102 0.40 9.89 -3.52
CA HIS A 102 1.40 8.88 -3.90
C HIS A 102 2.20 8.38 -2.68
N LEU A 103 2.58 9.28 -1.78
CA LEU A 103 3.27 8.90 -0.54
C LEU A 103 2.36 8.11 0.40
N GLU A 104 1.08 8.48 0.51
CA GLU A 104 0.09 7.72 1.29
C GLU A 104 -0.06 6.29 0.76
N ILE A 105 -0.15 6.13 -0.57
CA ILE A 105 -0.21 4.82 -1.22
C ILE A 105 1.04 4.00 -0.89
N CYS A 106 2.23 4.58 -1.04
CA CYS A 106 3.48 3.91 -0.68
C CYS A 106 3.51 3.50 0.80
N ALA A 107 3.03 4.36 1.72
CA ALA A 107 2.95 4.07 3.14
C ALA A 107 2.05 2.86 3.44
N PHE A 108 0.84 2.85 2.85
CA PHE A 108 -0.10 1.74 3.02
C PHE A 108 0.40 0.45 2.39
N ALA A 109 1.04 0.52 1.21
CA ALA A 109 1.62 -0.63 0.54
C ALA A 109 2.71 -1.29 1.40
N VAL A 110 3.69 -0.51 1.85
CA VAL A 110 4.81 -1.02 2.67
C VAL A 110 4.30 -1.56 4.00
N THR A 111 3.44 -0.82 4.70
CA THR A 111 2.93 -1.28 6.00
C THR A 111 2.07 -2.54 5.86
N SER A 112 1.35 -2.69 4.75
CA SER A 112 0.61 -3.91 4.43
C SER A 112 1.56 -5.08 4.17
N LEU A 113 2.61 -4.89 3.36
CA LEU A 113 3.66 -5.89 3.13
C LEU A 113 4.32 -6.32 4.44
N SER A 114 4.69 -5.36 5.31
CA SER A 114 5.25 -5.65 6.64
C SER A 114 4.27 -6.45 7.50
N ASN A 115 2.97 -6.13 7.46
CA ASN A 115 1.96 -6.90 8.17
C ASN A 115 1.88 -8.33 7.64
N LEU A 116 1.85 -8.53 6.33
CA LEU A 116 1.82 -9.86 5.73
C LEU A 116 3.07 -10.69 6.10
N ALA A 117 4.26 -10.07 6.05
CA ALA A 117 5.56 -10.70 6.31
C ALA A 117 5.78 -11.15 7.76
N ARG A 118 5.03 -10.61 8.74
CA ARG A 118 5.06 -11.08 10.15
C ARG A 118 4.64 -12.55 10.32
N LEU A 119 4.10 -13.18 9.28
CA LEU A 119 3.76 -14.60 9.29
C LEU A 119 4.85 -15.38 8.54
N ARG A 120 5.46 -16.39 9.18
CA ARG A 120 6.60 -17.15 8.63
C ARG A 120 6.38 -17.65 7.20
N ARG A 121 5.21 -18.25 6.93
CA ARG A 121 4.84 -18.74 5.58
C ARG A 121 4.78 -17.65 4.50
N HIS A 122 4.49 -16.42 4.88
CA HIS A 122 4.35 -15.29 3.97
C HIS A 122 5.67 -14.56 3.71
N ARG A 123 6.65 -14.75 4.59
CA ARG A 123 7.99 -14.19 4.43
C ARG A 123 8.69 -14.80 3.20
N GLU A 124 8.54 -16.11 2.99
CA GLU A 124 9.07 -16.82 1.81
C GLU A 124 8.43 -16.30 0.52
N HIS A 125 7.13 -16.01 0.55
CA HIS A 125 6.40 -15.41 -0.59
C HIS A 125 6.83 -13.96 -0.88
N LEU A 126 7.18 -13.19 0.14
CA LEU A 126 7.72 -11.84 -0.04
C LEU A 126 9.10 -11.89 -0.71
N VAL A 127 9.95 -12.85 -0.29
CA VAL A 127 11.27 -13.08 -0.87
C VAL A 127 11.16 -13.54 -2.33
N SER A 128 10.20 -14.42 -2.66
CA SER A 128 9.98 -14.89 -4.02
C SER A 128 9.33 -13.85 -4.95
N ALA A 129 8.67 -12.83 -4.40
CA ALA A 129 8.02 -11.77 -5.17
C ALA A 129 8.97 -10.63 -5.61
N ASP A 130 10.30 -10.85 -5.62
CA ASP A 130 11.31 -9.85 -6.01
C ASP A 130 11.28 -8.56 -5.15
N ALA A 131 10.70 -8.61 -3.95
CA ALA A 131 10.58 -7.47 -3.04
C ALA A 131 11.94 -6.80 -2.76
N GLN A 132 13.00 -7.61 -2.62
CA GLN A 132 14.36 -7.13 -2.41
C GLN A 132 14.83 -6.18 -3.52
N LYS A 133 14.60 -6.54 -4.79
CA LYS A 133 15.00 -5.70 -5.94
C LYS A 133 14.25 -4.37 -5.95
N VAL A 134 12.94 -4.42 -5.69
CA VAL A 134 12.08 -3.23 -5.65
C VAL A 134 12.55 -2.27 -4.56
N PHE A 135 12.77 -2.76 -3.34
CA PHE A 135 13.20 -1.91 -2.22
C PHE A 135 14.65 -1.44 -2.33
N GLN A 136 15.57 -2.25 -2.88
CA GLN A 136 16.92 -1.80 -3.20
C GLN A 136 16.92 -0.68 -4.24
N SER A 137 16.10 -0.80 -5.29
CA SER A 137 15.95 0.25 -6.31
C SER A 137 15.40 1.54 -5.71
N ALA A 138 14.39 1.44 -4.83
CA ALA A 138 13.85 2.59 -4.12
C ALA A 138 14.92 3.28 -3.24
N MET A 139 15.75 2.51 -2.54
CA MET A 139 16.87 3.05 -1.75
C MET A 139 17.90 3.78 -2.60
N LEU A 140 18.28 3.24 -3.75
CA LEU A 140 19.22 3.92 -4.64
C LEU A 140 18.67 5.25 -5.14
N ILE A 141 17.36 5.32 -5.42
CA ILE A 141 16.69 6.57 -5.78
C ILE A 141 16.73 7.56 -4.61
N ILE A 142 16.45 7.10 -3.39
CA ILE A 142 16.52 7.92 -2.17
C ILE A 142 17.93 8.48 -1.96
N CYS A 143 18.95 7.63 -2.04
CA CYS A 143 20.34 8.07 -1.88
C CYS A 143 20.71 9.14 -2.92
N LYS A 144 20.30 8.96 -4.18
CA LYS A 144 20.50 9.97 -5.23
C LYS A 144 19.76 11.27 -4.94
N ASP A 145 18.51 11.20 -4.46
CA ASP A 145 17.77 12.39 -4.04
C ASP A 145 18.53 13.13 -2.93
N VAL A 146 19.00 12.41 -1.92
CA VAL A 146 19.74 12.99 -0.78
C VAL A 146 21.06 13.61 -1.22
N GLU A 147 21.86 12.90 -2.03
CA GLU A 147 23.11 13.41 -2.62
C GLU A 147 22.86 14.67 -3.48
N SER A 148 21.71 14.77 -4.16
CA SER A 148 21.31 15.98 -4.89
C SER A 148 20.84 17.12 -3.99
N VAL A 149 20.32 16.80 -2.80
CA VAL A 149 19.78 17.74 -1.79
C VAL A 149 20.85 18.24 -0.81
N GLU A 150 22.05 17.65 -0.77
CA GLU A 150 23.21 18.24 -0.06
C GLU A 150 23.60 19.65 -0.60
N ASN A 151 22.95 20.12 -1.66
CA ASN A 151 23.01 21.50 -2.18
C ASN A 151 21.77 22.38 -1.87
N LEU A 152 20.80 21.92 -1.08
CA LEU A 152 19.55 22.64 -0.75
C LEU A 152 19.20 22.62 0.75
N SER A 153 18.43 23.62 1.19
CA SER A 153 18.24 23.99 2.60
C SER A 153 17.54 22.91 3.48
N PRO A 154 17.80 22.93 4.81
CA PRO A 154 17.55 21.81 5.73
C PRO A 154 16.09 21.48 6.07
N LEU A 155 15.10 22.30 5.68
CA LEU A 155 13.70 22.12 6.12
C LEU A 155 12.92 21.07 5.30
N THR A 156 13.24 20.89 4.02
CA THR A 156 12.61 19.89 3.13
C THR A 156 13.16 18.48 3.34
N THR A 157 14.35 18.38 3.92
CA THR A 157 15.14 17.15 4.08
C THR A 157 14.64 16.27 5.22
N SER A 158 13.98 16.82 6.24
CA SER A 158 13.71 16.10 7.49
C SER A 158 12.60 15.03 7.37
N PHE A 159 11.44 15.33 6.77
CA PHE A 159 10.32 14.36 6.74
C PHE A 159 10.44 13.32 5.63
N ALA A 160 10.92 13.73 4.45
CA ALA A 160 11.13 12.83 3.32
C ALA A 160 12.19 11.77 3.65
N VAL A 161 13.33 12.17 4.24
CA VAL A 161 14.40 11.27 4.63
C VAL A 161 14.00 10.39 5.82
N GLU A 162 13.31 10.93 6.82
CA GLU A 162 12.90 10.13 7.99
C GLU A 162 11.83 9.09 7.64
N PHE A 163 10.88 9.43 6.75
CA PHE A 163 9.92 8.48 6.20
C PHE A 163 10.61 7.44 5.31
N GLN A 164 11.51 7.85 4.42
CA GLN A 164 12.29 6.95 3.56
C GLN A 164 13.17 5.98 4.36
N VAL A 165 13.83 6.45 5.41
CA VAL A 165 14.66 5.62 6.30
C VAL A 165 13.79 4.68 7.15
N LYS A 166 12.66 5.12 7.71
CA LYS A 166 11.77 4.22 8.50
C LYS A 166 11.06 3.17 7.64
N VAL A 167 10.62 3.56 6.45
CA VAL A 167 9.96 2.66 5.48
C VAL A 167 10.93 1.58 5.02
N VAL A 168 12.19 1.93 4.73
CA VAL A 168 13.17 0.95 4.24
C VAL A 168 13.89 0.19 5.36
N SER A 169 14.25 0.83 6.49
CA SER A 169 14.84 0.12 7.63
C SER A 169 13.88 -0.91 8.26
N GLY A 170 12.56 -0.64 8.22
CA GLY A 170 11.53 -1.60 8.62
C GLY A 170 11.34 -2.78 7.65
N LEU A 171 11.90 -2.70 6.44
CA LEU A 171 11.90 -3.76 5.43
C LEU A 171 13.24 -4.52 5.36
N LEU A 172 14.34 -3.91 5.79
CA LEU A 172 15.67 -4.55 5.83
C LEU A 172 15.91 -5.33 7.13
N SER A 173 15.04 -5.18 8.12
CA SER A 173 15.07 -5.95 9.38
C SER A 173 14.31 -7.29 9.29
N PHE A 174 13.92 -7.71 8.07
CA PHE A 174 13.47 -9.08 7.81
C PHE A 174 14.64 -10.05 7.79
#